data_AF-A0A7S1EEQ3-F1
#
_entry.id   AF-A0A7S1EEQ3-F1
#
_cell.length_a   1.000
_cell.length_b   1.000
_cell.length_c   1.000
_cell.angle_alpha   90.00
_cell.angle_beta   90.00
_cell.angle_gamma   90.00
#
_symmetry.space_group_name_H-M   'P 1'
#
loop_
_entity.id
_entity.type
_entity.pdbx_description
1 polymer ?
#
loop_
_entity_poly.entity_id
_entity_poly.type
_entity_poly.pdbx_seq_one_letter_code
_entity_poly.pdbx_strand_id
1 'polypeptide(L)'
;YVGEMSLIDNEPHSATVRAEVQTDMLVLGRMEFARCLPESSSLSYGILRGLVARLRNADRQIESLALLDVYGRVARTLLDMAEDEKGIKLIRGKVSRQDMAKVVGASREMVSRVMKDLEERGVIETLENGSVVIKERLTHD
;
A
#
# COMPACT_ATOMS: atom_id res chain seq x y z
N TYR A 1 -3.94 1.82 13.25
CA TYR A 1 -4.25 3.17 13.77
C TYR A 1 -3.59 4.20 12.87
N VAL A 2 -4.02 5.46 12.95
CA VAL A 2 -3.42 6.60 12.23
C VAL A 2 -3.44 7.82 13.14
N GLY A 3 -2.56 8.79 12.89
CA GLY A 3 -2.51 10.05 13.64
C GLY A 3 -1.70 9.98 14.94
N GLU A 4 -1.03 8.86 15.21
CA GLU A 4 -0.20 8.67 16.40
C GLU A 4 1.02 9.60 16.42
N MET A 5 1.59 9.94 15.26
CA MET A 5 2.82 10.74 15.18
C MET A 5 2.65 12.08 15.91
N SER A 6 1.62 12.84 15.55
CA SER A 6 1.34 14.16 16.14
C SER A 6 0.95 14.08 17.62
N LEU A 7 0.51 12.92 18.11
CA LEU A 7 0.28 12.67 19.52
C LEU A 7 1.60 12.42 20.29
N ILE A 8 2.63 11.91 19.61
CA ILE A 8 3.93 11.55 20.18
C ILE A 8 4.91 12.73 20.14
N ASP A 9 5.05 13.39 18.99
CA ASP A 9 6.05 14.45 18.77
C ASP A 9 5.50 15.87 18.93
N ASN A 10 4.18 16.02 19.03
CA ASN A 10 3.45 17.31 19.04
C ASN A 10 3.57 18.14 17.76
N GLU A 11 3.98 17.54 16.64
CA GLU A 11 4.00 18.19 15.33
C GLU A 11 2.64 18.12 14.63
N PRO A 12 2.38 18.96 13.61
CA PRO A 12 1.20 18.84 12.78
C PRO A 12 1.05 17.44 12.15
N HIS A 13 -0.18 17.06 11.78
CA HIS A 13 -0.41 15.78 11.10
C HIS A 13 0.42 15.68 9.82
N SER A 14 1.15 14.57 9.65
CA SER A 14 1.99 14.31 8.48
C SER A 14 1.20 13.98 7.22
N ALA A 15 -0.10 13.71 7.34
CA ALA A 15 -0.98 13.39 6.23
C ALA A 15 -2.44 13.68 6.55
N THR A 16 -3.25 13.86 5.51
CA THR A 16 -4.72 13.87 5.60
C THR A 16 -5.25 12.45 5.49
N VAL A 17 -6.27 12.13 6.29
CA VAL A 17 -6.99 10.85 6.22
C VAL A 17 -8.40 11.10 5.71
N ARG A 18 -8.85 10.31 4.74
CA ARG A 18 -10.20 10.34 4.19
C ARG A 18 -10.79 8.93 4.19
N ALA A 19 -12.05 8.81 4.62
CA ALA A 19 -12.81 7.58 4.48
C ALA A 19 -13.36 7.48 3.04
N GLU A 20 -13.06 6.39 2.34
CA GLU A 20 -13.57 6.11 0.99
C GLU A 20 -14.97 5.46 1.01
N VAL A 21 -15.33 4.87 2.15
CA VAL A 21 -16.63 4.23 2.41
C VAL A 21 -17.11 4.62 3.81
N GLN A 22 -18.38 4.36 4.13
CA GLN A 22 -18.88 4.53 5.50
C GLN A 22 -18.01 3.72 6.48
N THR A 23 -17.43 4.41 7.46
CA THR A 23 -16.40 3.86 8.35
C THR A 23 -16.67 4.34 9.78
N ASP A 24 -16.82 3.41 10.71
CA ASP A 24 -16.86 3.70 12.14
C ASP A 24 -15.44 3.72 12.71
N MET A 25 -15.13 4.72 13.55
CA MET A 25 -13.80 4.89 14.13
C MET A 25 -13.88 5.15 15.65
N LEU A 26 -12.93 4.57 16.38
CA LEU A 26 -12.67 4.89 17.77
C LEU A 26 -11.58 5.97 17.84
N VAL A 27 -11.84 7.02 18.61
CA VAL A 27 -10.91 8.14 18.78
C VAL A 27 -10.32 8.09 20.19
N LEU A 28 -8.99 8.08 20.25
CA LEU A 28 -8.24 8.25 21.49
C LEU A 28 -7.70 9.69 21.53
N GLY A 29 -8.20 10.48 22.47
CA GLY A 29 -7.78 11.87 22.63
C GLY A 29 -6.35 12.00 23.15
N ARG A 30 -5.77 13.20 22.99
CA ARG A 30 -4.38 13.48 23.38
C ARG A 30 -4.12 13.23 24.86
N MET A 31 -5.04 13.65 25.73
CA MET A 31 -4.87 13.49 27.17
C MET A 31 -4.92 12.01 27.57
N GLU A 32 -5.86 11.26 27.00
CA GLU A 32 -6.02 9.83 27.26
C GLU A 32 -4.81 9.05 26.71
N PHE A 33 -4.32 9.40 25.52
CA PHE A 33 -3.11 8.83 24.94
C PHE A 33 -1.90 9.08 25.84
N ALA A 34 -1.68 10.32 26.27
CA ALA A 34 -0.55 10.69 27.11
C ALA A 34 -0.58 10.00 28.49
N ARG A 35 -1.78 9.73 29.03
CA ARG A 35 -1.95 8.96 30.27
C ARG A 35 -1.69 7.47 30.07
N CYS A 36 -2.27 6.89 29.02
CA CYS A 36 -2.17 5.44 28.78
C CYS A 36 -0.78 4.99 28.31
N LEU A 37 -0.03 5.86 27.62
CA LEU A 37 1.26 5.51 27.05
C LEU A 37 2.30 5.05 28.11
N PRO A 38 2.56 5.80 29.20
CA PRO A 38 3.47 5.36 30.25
C PRO A 38 2.92 4.21 31.11
N GLU A 39 1.59 4.12 31.29
CA GLU A 39 0.95 3.12 32.15
C GLU A 39 0.83 1.74 31.49
N SER A 40 0.76 1.70 30.16
CA SER A 40 0.54 0.48 29.39
C SER A 40 1.72 0.17 28.48
N SER A 41 2.58 -0.75 28.93
CA SER A 41 3.68 -1.27 28.13
C SER A 41 3.20 -1.97 26.85
N SER A 42 2.02 -2.58 26.87
CA SER A 42 1.42 -3.21 25.70
C SER A 42 0.98 -2.19 24.65
N LEU A 43 0.40 -1.06 25.06
CA LEU A 43 0.07 0.05 24.16
C LEU A 43 1.34 0.64 23.55
N SER A 44 2.32 0.98 24.39
CA SER A 44 3.61 1.53 23.95
C SER A 44 4.32 0.62 22.94
N TYR A 45 4.39 -0.69 23.23
CA TYR A 45 5.01 -1.65 22.33
C TYR A 45 4.20 -1.83 21.03
N GLY A 46 2.86 -1.78 21.11
CA GLY A 46 1.98 -1.77 19.94
C GLY A 46 2.28 -0.59 19.01
N ILE A 47 2.44 0.61 19.58
CA ILE A 47 2.76 1.84 18.85
C ILE A 47 4.16 1.75 18.21
N LEU A 48 5.17 1.34 18.99
CA LEU A 48 6.53 1.17 18.51
C LEU A 48 6.60 0.19 17.34
N ARG A 49 5.93 -0.95 17.43
CA ARG A 49 5.89 -1.93 16.32
C ARG A 49 5.27 -1.35 15.06
N GLY A 50 4.18 -0.60 15.16
CA GLY A 50 3.57 0.02 13.98
C GLY A 50 4.43 1.12 13.37
N LEU A 51 5.13 1.92 14.19
CA LEU A 51 6.10 2.90 13.70
C LEU A 51 7.30 2.24 12.99
N VAL A 52 7.86 1.16 13.55
CA VAL A 52 8.94 0.38 12.91
C VAL A 52 8.46 -0.25 11.59
N ALA A 53 7.25 -0.81 11.57
CA ALA A 53 6.67 -1.36 10.35
C ALA A 53 6.51 -0.29 9.26
N ARG A 54 6.05 0.91 9.63
CA ARG A 54 5.92 2.06 8.73
C ARG A 54 7.28 2.54 8.20
N LEU A 55 8.30 2.63 9.06
CA LEU A 55 9.65 3.01 8.65
C LEU A 55 10.25 2.01 7.66
N ARG A 56 10.16 0.70 7.96
CA ARG A 56 10.61 -0.35 7.04
C ARG A 56 9.88 -0.32 5.70
N ASN A 57 8.61 0.10 5.70
CA ASN A 57 7.86 0.26 4.46
C ASN A 57 8.34 1.47 3.65
N ALA A 58 8.62 2.59 4.32
CA ALA A 58 9.19 3.77 3.68
C ALA A 58 10.58 3.45 3.07
N ASP A 59 11.45 2.73 3.78
CA ASP A 59 12.75 2.32 3.26
C ASP A 59 12.64 1.50 1.98
N ARG A 60 11.71 0.52 1.94
CA ARG A 60 11.44 -0.28 0.73
C ARG A 60 10.90 0.57 -0.42
N GLN A 61 10.06 1.56 -0.13
CA GLN A 61 9.55 2.48 -1.14
C GLN A 61 10.68 3.35 -1.70
N ILE A 62 11.56 3.86 -0.85
CA ILE A 62 12.74 4.65 -1.26
C ILE A 62 13.67 3.80 -2.14
N GLU A 63 13.99 2.58 -1.70
CA GLU A 63 14.78 1.62 -2.49
C GLU A 63 14.13 1.34 -3.84
N SER A 64 12.81 1.10 -3.85
CA SER A 64 12.06 0.85 -5.08
C SER A 64 12.10 2.04 -6.04
N LEU A 65 12.03 3.27 -5.52
CA LEU A 65 12.12 4.50 -6.32
C LEU A 65 13.52 4.73 -6.88
N ALA A 66 14.56 4.31 -6.14
CA ALA A 66 15.95 4.45 -6.55
C ALA A 66 16.42 3.38 -7.56
N LEU A 67 15.92 2.15 -7.43
CA LEU A 67 16.45 1.00 -8.17
C LEU A 67 15.56 0.50 -9.31
N LEU A 68 14.25 0.76 -9.26
CA LEU A 68 13.31 0.26 -10.27
C LEU A 68 12.82 1.41 -11.14
N ASP A 69 12.68 1.14 -12.44
CA ASP A 69 11.93 2.00 -13.33
C ASP A 69 10.42 1.90 -13.06
N VAL A 70 9.62 2.73 -13.73
CA VAL A 70 8.16 2.73 -13.50
C VAL A 70 7.54 1.37 -13.81
N TYR A 71 8.08 0.63 -14.76
CA TYR A 71 7.64 -0.72 -15.07
C TYR A 71 7.82 -1.66 -13.88
N GLY A 72 9.03 -1.75 -13.34
CA GLY A 72 9.34 -2.60 -12.19
C GLY A 72 8.52 -2.24 -10.96
N ARG A 73 8.27 -0.95 -10.72
CA ARG A 73 7.45 -0.49 -9.59
C ARG A 73 5.98 -0.86 -9.75
N VAL A 74 5.41 -0.77 -10.94
CA VAL A 74 4.03 -1.24 -11.22
C VAL A 74 3.94 -2.75 -11.01
N ALA A 75 4.88 -3.52 -11.56
CA ALA A 75 4.90 -4.98 -11.41
C ALA A 75 4.99 -5.40 -9.94
N ARG A 76 5.86 -4.75 -9.16
CA ARG A 76 5.97 -4.99 -7.71
C ARG A 76 4.68 -4.65 -6.97
N THR A 77 4.06 -3.50 -7.30
CA THR A 77 2.80 -3.08 -6.68
C THR A 77 1.68 -4.09 -6.95
N LEU A 78 1.60 -4.64 -8.17
CA LEU A 78 0.64 -5.69 -8.49
C LEU A 78 0.87 -6.96 -7.66
N LEU A 79 2.12 -7.38 -7.51
CA LEU A 79 2.47 -8.54 -6.69
C LEU A 79 2.14 -8.33 -5.20
N ASP A 80 2.38 -7.12 -4.68
CA ASP A 80 2.05 -6.75 -3.31
C ASP A 80 0.53 -6.69 -3.06
N MET A 81 -0.27 -6.41 -4.10
CA MET A 81 -1.74 -6.38 -4.04
C MET A 81 -2.39 -7.75 -4.24
N ALA A 82 -1.66 -8.73 -4.78
CA ALA A 82 -2.22 -10.01 -5.15
C ALA A 82 -2.28 -10.97 -3.94
N GLU A 83 -3.40 -11.67 -3.82
CA GLU A 83 -3.56 -12.81 -2.92
C GLU A 83 -3.34 -14.10 -3.69
N ASP A 84 -2.77 -15.12 -3.05
CA ASP A 84 -2.66 -16.46 -3.63
C ASP A 84 -3.95 -17.24 -3.39
N GLU A 85 -4.69 -17.50 -4.47
CA GLU A 85 -5.88 -18.33 -4.46
C GLU A 85 -5.64 -19.59 -5.30
N LYS A 86 -5.35 -20.70 -4.62
CA LYS A 86 -5.17 -22.02 -5.26
C LYS A 86 -4.08 -22.01 -6.35
N GLY A 87 -2.99 -21.28 -6.13
CA GLY A 87 -1.88 -21.16 -7.08
C GLY A 87 -2.09 -20.10 -8.16
N ILE A 88 -3.15 -19.28 -8.04
CA ILE A 88 -3.40 -18.15 -8.93
C ILE A 88 -3.24 -16.87 -8.11
N LYS A 89 -2.36 -15.96 -8.57
CA LYS A 89 -2.22 -14.63 -7.99
C LYS A 89 -3.35 -13.72 -8.48
N LEU A 90 -4.28 -13.40 -7.58
CA LEU A 90 -5.49 -12.64 -7.88
C LEU A 90 -5.54 -11.35 -7.07
N ILE A 91 -5.79 -10.24 -7.76
CA ILE A 91 -6.14 -8.96 -7.13
C ILE A 91 -7.65 -8.80 -7.22
N ARG A 92 -8.34 -8.82 -6.09
CA ARG A 92 -9.81 -8.69 -6.03
C ARG A 92 -10.24 -7.25 -6.26
N GLY A 93 -11.22 -7.07 -7.14
CA GLY A 93 -11.82 -5.77 -7.42
C GLY A 93 -10.96 -4.88 -8.31
N LYS A 94 -11.49 -3.68 -8.60
CA LYS A 94 -10.94 -2.79 -9.62
C LYS A 94 -9.61 -2.15 -9.19
N VAL A 95 -8.56 -2.38 -9.99
CA VAL A 95 -7.28 -1.69 -9.81
C VAL A 95 -7.36 -0.26 -10.37
N SER A 96 -7.44 0.71 -9.46
CA SER A 96 -7.43 2.14 -9.81
C SER A 96 -6.06 2.58 -10.31
N ARG A 97 -6.00 3.02 -11.58
CA ARG A 97 -4.76 3.56 -12.18
C ARG A 97 -4.26 4.81 -11.46
N GLN A 98 -5.18 5.62 -10.93
CA GLN A 98 -4.83 6.83 -10.19
C GLN A 98 -4.19 6.49 -8.83
N ASP A 99 -4.72 5.49 -8.12
CA ASP A 99 -4.16 5.12 -6.82
C ASP A 99 -2.85 4.38 -6.97
N MET A 100 -2.73 3.53 -7.99
CA MET A 100 -1.45 2.93 -8.38
C MET A 100 -0.40 4.00 -8.74
N ALA A 101 -0.77 5.07 -9.43
CA ALA A 101 0.13 6.18 -9.73
C ALA A 101 0.65 6.88 -8.46
N LYS A 102 -0.19 7.05 -7.44
CA LYS A 102 0.22 7.59 -6.13
C LYS A 102 1.21 6.67 -5.42
N VAL A 103 0.99 5.35 -5.47
CA VAL A 103 1.86 4.35 -4.82
C VAL A 103 3.21 4.23 -5.54
N VAL A 104 3.18 4.19 -6.87
CA VAL A 104 4.39 4.02 -7.72
C VAL A 104 5.20 5.31 -7.85
N GLY A 105 4.62 6.47 -7.55
CA GLY A 105 5.27 7.77 -7.78
C GLY A 105 5.51 8.02 -9.28
N ALA A 106 4.47 7.88 -10.08
CA ALA A 106 4.50 8.12 -11.53
C ALA A 106 3.20 8.79 -12.00
N SER A 107 3.13 9.22 -13.26
CA SER A 107 1.89 9.76 -13.82
C SER A 107 0.87 8.64 -14.08
N ARG A 108 -0.43 8.97 -14.02
CA ARG A 108 -1.51 8.03 -14.33
C ARG A 108 -1.39 7.48 -15.76
N GLU A 109 -0.96 8.30 -16.71
CA GLU A 109 -0.76 7.95 -18.11
C GLU A 109 0.39 6.95 -18.27
N MET A 110 1.48 7.13 -17.50
CA MET A 110 2.60 6.19 -17.52
C MET A 110 2.21 4.85 -16.92
N VAL A 111 1.53 4.84 -15.78
CA VAL A 111 0.98 3.60 -15.18
C VAL A 111 0.02 2.91 -16.14
N SER A 112 -0.87 3.67 -16.80
CA SER A 112 -1.82 3.10 -17.76
C SER A 112 -1.12 2.45 -18.96
N ARG A 113 -0.03 3.06 -19.46
CA ARG A 113 0.82 2.48 -20.52
C ARG A 113 1.49 1.17 -20.07
N VAL A 114 2.07 1.14 -18.88
CA VAL A 114 2.70 -0.07 -18.34
C VAL A 114 1.68 -1.19 -18.14
N MET A 115 0.51 -0.89 -17.57
CA MET A 115 -0.54 -1.88 -17.38
C MET A 115 -1.02 -2.47 -18.70
N LYS A 116 -1.16 -1.64 -19.75
CA LYS A 116 -1.53 -2.09 -21.10
C LYS A 116 -0.46 -3.01 -21.70
N ASP A 117 0.82 -2.65 -21.57
CA ASP A 117 1.94 -3.49 -22.04
C ASP A 117 1.99 -4.84 -21.28
N LEU A 118 1.72 -4.85 -19.97
CA LEU A 118 1.61 -6.09 -19.19
C LEU A 118 0.45 -6.98 -19.65
N GLU A 119 -0.71 -6.39 -19.97
CA GLU A 119 -1.88 -7.10 -20.55
C GLU A 119 -1.55 -7.65 -21.95
N GLU A 120 -0.97 -6.83 -22.83
CA GLU A 120 -0.59 -7.21 -24.19
C GLU A 120 0.45 -8.35 -24.22
N ARG A 121 1.35 -8.39 -23.24
CA ARG A 121 2.34 -9.46 -23.07
C ARG A 121 1.78 -10.73 -22.42
N GLY A 122 0.52 -10.71 -22.01
CA GLY A 122 -0.15 -11.82 -21.32
C GLY A 122 0.37 -12.06 -19.91
N VAL A 123 1.05 -11.10 -19.29
CA VAL A 123 1.56 -11.20 -17.92
C VAL A 123 0.45 -10.97 -16.90
N ILE A 124 -0.55 -10.16 -17.26
CA ILE A 124 -1.76 -9.97 -16.48
C ILE A 124 -3.00 -10.08 -17.35
N GLU A 125 -4.14 -10.35 -16.72
CA GLU A 125 -5.45 -10.32 -17.35
C GLU A 125 -6.44 -9.59 -16.44
N THR A 126 -7.07 -8.55 -16.97
CA THR A 126 -8.14 -7.82 -16.27
C THR A 126 -9.49 -8.46 -16.63
N LEU A 127 -10.20 -8.98 -15.63
CA LEU A 127 -11.51 -9.61 -15.77
C LEU A 127 -12.63 -8.56 -15.87
N GLU A 128 -13.81 -8.96 -16.35
CA GLU A 128 -14.98 -8.07 -16.52
C GLU A 128 -15.41 -7.38 -15.22
N ASN A 129 -15.24 -8.04 -14.08
CA ASN A 129 -15.54 -7.49 -12.76
C ASN A 129 -14.46 -6.52 -12.23
N GLY A 130 -13.43 -6.23 -13.03
CA GLY A 130 -12.32 -5.34 -12.71
C GLY A 130 -11.16 -5.98 -11.94
N SER A 131 -11.30 -7.25 -11.53
CA SER A 131 -10.22 -8.00 -10.87
C SER A 131 -9.07 -8.27 -11.83
N VAL A 132 -7.86 -8.43 -11.31
CA VAL A 132 -6.67 -8.66 -12.13
C VAL A 132 -6.01 -9.98 -11.75
N VAL A 133 -5.83 -10.86 -12.72
CA VAL A 133 -5.08 -12.11 -12.59
C VAL A 133 -3.65 -11.87 -13.04
N ILE A 134 -2.68 -12.24 -12.20
CA ILE A 134 -1.26 -12.25 -12.59
C ILE A 134 -0.92 -13.65 -13.08
N LYS A 135 -0.60 -13.75 -14.37
CA LYS A 135 -0.19 -14.99 -15.01
C LYS A 135 1.30 -15.15 -14.76
N GLU A 136 1.70 -16.19 -14.03
CA GLU A 136 3.10 -16.57 -14.02
C GLU A 136 3.49 -16.95 -15.45
N ARG A 137 4.42 -16.19 -16.04
CA ARG A 137 5.20 -16.75 -17.13
C ARG A 137 5.99 -17.90 -16.53
N LEU A 138 5.55 -19.13 -16.79
CA LEU A 138 6.45 -20.27 -16.84
C LEU A 138 7.54 -19.89 -17.85
N THR A 139 8.69 -19.45 -17.33
CA THR A 139 9.91 -19.28 -18.10
C THR A 139 10.29 -20.65 -18.64
N HIS A 140 9.92 -20.92 -19.88
CA HIS A 140 10.59 -21.87 -20.75
C HIS A 140 10.65 -21.23 -22.14
N ASP A 141 11.71 -20.46 -22.36
CA ASP A 141 12.68 -20.64 -23.45
C ASP A 141 13.77 -19.56 -23.38
#